data_AF-A0A643K4G3-F1
#
_entry.id   AF-A0A643K4G3-F1
#
_cell.length_a   1.000
_cell.length_b   1.000
_cell.length_c   1.000
_cell.angle_alpha   90.00
_cell.angle_beta   90.00
_cell.angle_gamma   90.00
#
_symmetry.space_group_name_H-M   'P 1'
#
loop_
_entity.id
_entity.type
_entity.pdbx_description
1 polymer ?
#
loop_
_entity_poly.entity_id
_entity_poly.type
_entity_poly.pdbx_seq_one_letter_code
_entity_poly.pdbx_strand_id
1 'polypeptide(L)'
;MDRLRELFVEERPQFRLFGSLSLVILGCVGVLTIVRPQVFRPYFGGLDPIATLLGIVFLGTSLVTLVLARDWFVVYEPGPIRQRIPLAILLPTLLAVGMALVDFVAVLPADINVSVPYSLLFYPTMGFVVEVLFHLLPLAVAFLAVPSLAKEPDRSLRLWVVLVVIALLEPLFQLQAGFSGGVPRWATMYVGANVFAINLAQLYLFRRYDFVTMFAFRLVYYAHWHVVWGTIRLQVLF
;
A
#
# COMPACT_ATOMS: atom_id res chain seq x y z
N MET A 1 15.09 27.99 -9.69
CA MET A 1 15.91 26.97 -9.01
C MET A 1 15.90 27.17 -7.49
N ASP A 2 15.79 28.40 -7.01
CA ASP A 2 15.86 28.72 -5.57
C ASP A 2 14.75 28.07 -4.73
N ARG A 3 13.49 28.11 -5.21
CA ARG A 3 12.37 27.46 -4.50
C ARG A 3 12.52 25.96 -4.27
N LEU A 4 13.08 25.23 -5.24
CA LEU A 4 13.31 23.79 -5.06
C LEU A 4 14.40 23.54 -4.02
N ARG A 5 15.43 24.38 -4.01
CA ARG A 5 16.51 24.29 -3.03
C ARG A 5 15.99 24.59 -1.61
N GLU A 6 15.15 25.61 -1.46
CA GLU A 6 14.47 25.94 -0.21
C GLU A 6 13.63 24.74 0.28
N LEU A 7 12.79 24.18 -0.59
CA LEU A 7 11.99 22.99 -0.27
C LEU A 7 12.84 21.80 0.22
N PHE A 8 13.96 21.51 -0.43
CA PHE A 8 14.85 20.42 0.01
C PHE A 8 15.51 20.68 1.37
N VAL A 9 15.71 21.94 1.75
CA VAL A 9 16.29 22.32 3.04
C VAL A 9 15.23 22.25 4.13
N GLU A 10 14.05 22.80 3.89
CA GLU A 10 12.92 22.83 4.83
C GLU A 10 12.36 21.43 5.08
N GLU A 11 12.09 20.67 4.01
CA GLU A 11 11.49 19.33 4.08
C GLU A 11 12.54 18.21 4.10
N ARG A 12 13.78 18.52 4.51
CA ARG A 12 14.88 17.55 4.59
C ARG A 12 14.51 16.28 5.36
N PRO A 13 13.77 16.32 6.50
CA PRO A 13 13.34 15.11 7.19
C PRO A 13 12.43 14.23 6.35
N GLN A 14 11.51 14.81 5.57
CA GLN A 14 10.58 14.08 4.71
C GLN A 14 11.33 13.30 3.62
N PHE A 15 12.22 13.99 2.91
CA PHE A 15 13.03 13.39 1.85
C PHE A 15 13.97 12.31 2.37
N ARG A 16 14.59 12.53 3.53
CA ARG A 16 15.45 11.52 4.17
C ARG A 16 14.66 10.26 4.48
N LEU A 17 13.49 10.39 5.10
CA LEU A 17 12.69 9.25 5.49
C LEU A 17 12.16 8.46 4.28
N PHE A 18 11.60 9.17 3.29
CA PHE A 18 11.13 8.52 2.05
C PHE A 18 12.29 7.87 1.28
N GLY A 19 13.45 8.54 1.21
CA GLY A 19 14.66 8.00 0.60
C GLY A 19 15.19 6.76 1.32
N SER A 20 15.26 6.77 2.66
CA SER A 20 15.64 5.61 3.45
C SER A 20 14.68 4.44 3.25
N LEU A 21 13.37 4.70 3.27
CA LEU A 21 12.36 3.68 2.98
C LEU A 21 12.58 3.08 1.58
N SER A 22 12.75 3.94 0.56
CA SER A 22 13.00 3.50 -0.83
C SER A 22 14.26 2.63 -0.95
N LEU A 23 15.34 2.99 -0.24
CA LEU A 23 16.58 2.21 -0.21
C LEU A 23 16.38 0.83 0.44
N VAL A 24 15.64 0.75 1.55
CA VAL A 24 15.30 -0.53 2.19
C VAL A 24 14.52 -1.41 1.21
N ILE A 25 13.53 -0.84 0.53
CA ILE A 25 12.69 -1.56 -0.45
C ILE A 25 13.50 -2.02 -1.66
N LEU A 26 14.44 -1.20 -2.16
CA LEU A 26 15.39 -1.60 -3.20
C LEU A 26 16.30 -2.73 -2.75
N GLY A 27 16.75 -2.72 -1.49
CA GLY A 27 17.50 -3.82 -0.88
C GLY A 27 16.68 -5.12 -0.85
N CYS A 28 15.42 -5.05 -0.42
CA CYS A 28 14.50 -6.20 -0.41
C CYS A 28 14.34 -6.81 -1.82
N VAL A 29 14.12 -5.99 -2.84
CA VAL A 29 14.03 -6.46 -4.24
C VAL A 29 15.35 -7.01 -4.74
N GLY A 30 16.47 -6.34 -4.48
CA GLY A 30 17.79 -6.82 -4.90
C GLY A 30 18.07 -8.23 -4.37
N VAL A 31 17.79 -8.47 -3.08
CA VAL A 31 17.93 -9.80 -2.47
C VAL A 31 16.98 -10.80 -3.13
N LEU A 32 15.69 -10.47 -3.28
CA LEU A 32 14.71 -11.39 -3.87
C LEU A 32 14.97 -11.69 -5.35
N THR A 33 15.47 -10.75 -6.13
CA THR A 33 15.83 -10.96 -7.53
C THR A 33 17.00 -11.93 -7.67
N ILE A 34 17.95 -11.93 -6.72
CA ILE A 34 19.07 -12.88 -6.70
C ILE A 34 18.59 -14.27 -6.24
N VAL A 35 17.79 -14.33 -5.17
CA VAL A 35 17.47 -15.61 -4.51
C VAL A 35 16.26 -16.31 -5.15
N ARG A 36 15.22 -15.55 -5.56
CA ARG A 36 13.96 -16.11 -6.08
C ARG A 36 13.25 -15.13 -7.04
N PRO A 37 13.82 -14.83 -8.22
CA PRO A 37 13.29 -13.80 -9.13
C PRO A 37 11.85 -14.06 -9.61
N GLN A 38 11.39 -15.32 -9.56
CA GLN A 38 10.05 -15.70 -10.04
C GLN A 38 8.92 -15.11 -9.20
N VAL A 39 9.17 -14.67 -7.95
CA VAL A 39 8.13 -14.11 -7.08
C VAL A 39 7.51 -12.84 -7.64
N PHE A 40 8.23 -12.08 -8.47
CA PHE A 40 7.73 -10.84 -9.08
C PHE A 40 7.06 -11.04 -10.43
N ARG A 41 7.27 -12.20 -11.09
CA ARG A 41 6.77 -12.46 -12.44
C ARG A 41 5.25 -12.29 -12.60
N PRO A 42 4.40 -12.70 -11.64
CA PRO A 42 2.96 -12.47 -11.75
C PRO A 42 2.57 -10.98 -11.77
N TYR A 43 3.42 -10.11 -11.22
CA TYR A 43 3.11 -8.69 -10.99
C TYR A 43 3.78 -7.78 -12.02
N PHE A 44 5.04 -8.05 -12.36
CA PHE A 44 5.82 -7.27 -13.33
C PHE A 44 5.87 -7.91 -14.72
N GLY A 45 5.28 -9.10 -14.88
CA GLY A 45 5.32 -9.84 -16.14
C GLY A 45 6.74 -10.19 -16.54
N GLY A 46 7.16 -9.73 -17.72
CA GLY A 46 8.52 -9.91 -18.24
C GLY A 46 9.48 -8.76 -17.92
N LEU A 47 9.05 -7.74 -17.18
CA LEU A 47 9.91 -6.61 -16.83
C LEU A 47 10.93 -6.99 -15.76
N ASP A 48 12.12 -6.37 -15.82
CA ASP A 48 13.14 -6.52 -14.80
C ASP A 48 12.67 -5.91 -13.45
N PRO A 49 12.60 -6.68 -12.35
CA PRO A 49 12.07 -6.19 -11.09
C PRO A 49 12.84 -4.99 -10.49
N ILE A 50 14.16 -4.93 -10.69
CA ILE A 50 14.99 -3.85 -10.16
C ILE A 50 14.72 -2.58 -10.96
N ALA A 51 14.74 -2.64 -12.29
CA ALA A 51 14.44 -1.52 -13.16
C ALA A 51 13.01 -0.98 -12.93
N THR A 52 12.04 -1.88 -12.80
CA THR A 52 10.66 -1.50 -12.46
C THR A 52 10.61 -0.77 -11.13
N LEU A 53 11.23 -1.30 -10.06
CA LEU A 53 11.21 -0.65 -8.76
C LEU A 53 11.95 0.70 -8.76
N LEU A 54 13.07 0.83 -9.48
CA LEU A 54 13.75 2.11 -9.66
C LEU A 54 12.83 3.15 -10.32
N GLY A 55 12.05 2.76 -11.32
CA GLY A 55 11.03 3.60 -11.93
C GLY A 55 9.95 4.03 -10.93
N ILE A 56 9.49 3.11 -10.08
CA ILE A 56 8.51 3.40 -9.02
C ILE A 56 9.10 4.33 -7.95
N VAL A 57 10.35 4.15 -7.54
CA VAL A 57 11.02 5.04 -6.57
C VAL A 57 11.19 6.45 -7.16
N PHE A 58 11.57 6.55 -8.43
CA PHE A 58 11.66 7.84 -9.13
C PHE A 58 10.31 8.54 -9.20
N LEU A 59 9.26 7.80 -9.59
CA LEU A 59 7.89 8.31 -9.62
C LEU A 59 7.44 8.75 -8.22
N GLY A 60 7.60 7.91 -7.20
CA GLY A 60 7.24 8.19 -5.82
C GLY A 60 7.96 9.44 -5.28
N THR A 61 9.25 9.58 -5.54
CA THR A 61 10.03 10.76 -5.16
C THR A 61 9.52 12.02 -5.84
N SER A 62 9.17 11.93 -7.12
CA SER A 62 8.62 13.05 -7.89
C SER A 62 7.26 13.48 -7.34
N LEU A 63 6.40 12.52 -7.01
CA LEU A 63 5.09 12.78 -6.42
C LEU A 63 5.20 13.33 -5.00
N VAL A 64 6.10 12.80 -4.16
CA VAL A 64 6.39 13.34 -2.82
C VAL A 64 6.86 14.79 -2.93
N THR A 65 7.79 15.08 -3.85
CA THR A 65 8.24 16.47 -4.09
C THR A 65 7.07 17.37 -4.47
N LEU A 66 6.18 16.90 -5.35
CA LEU A 66 4.99 17.65 -5.77
C LEU A 66 4.03 17.93 -4.60
N VAL A 67 3.68 16.92 -3.80
CA VAL A 67 2.70 17.08 -2.71
C VAL A 67 3.27 17.92 -1.56
N LEU A 68 4.57 17.83 -1.29
CA LEU A 68 5.26 18.68 -0.31
C LEU A 68 5.34 20.13 -0.79
N ALA A 69 5.67 20.37 -2.06
CA ALA A 69 5.73 21.72 -2.64
C ALA A 69 4.38 22.47 -2.64
N ARG A 70 3.29 21.77 -2.31
CA ARG A 70 1.92 22.29 -2.27
C ARG A 70 1.28 22.19 -0.89
N ASP A 71 2.01 21.71 0.12
CA ASP A 71 1.51 21.46 1.47
C ASP A 71 0.25 20.56 1.50
N TRP A 72 0.14 19.63 0.55
CA TRP A 72 -1.03 18.75 0.43
C TRP A 72 -0.96 17.56 1.37
N PHE A 73 0.21 16.96 1.49
CA PHE A 73 0.47 15.78 2.29
C PHE A 73 1.92 15.79 2.77
N VAL A 74 2.19 15.09 3.87
CA VAL A 74 3.53 14.89 4.42
C VAL A 74 3.89 13.40 4.44
N VAL A 75 5.18 13.10 4.39
CA VAL A 75 5.68 11.71 4.50
C VAL A 75 5.59 11.25 5.95
N TYR A 76 5.91 12.15 6.88
CA TYR A 76 5.86 11.93 8.31
C TYR A 76 5.51 13.21 9.06
N GLU A 77 4.50 13.12 9.90
CA GLU A 77 4.14 14.15 10.86
C GLU A 77 4.56 13.67 12.26
N PRO A 78 5.30 14.43 13.06
CA PRO A 78 5.51 14.07 14.46
C PRO A 78 4.19 14.14 15.24
N GLY A 79 3.87 13.12 16.04
CA GLY A 79 2.65 13.13 16.85
C GLY A 79 2.58 12.01 17.87
N PRO A 80 1.61 12.06 18.81
CA PRO A 80 1.45 11.03 19.83
C PRO A 80 1.03 9.70 19.21
N ILE A 81 1.94 8.72 19.24
CA ILE A 81 1.73 7.37 18.67
C ILE A 81 0.45 6.70 19.17
N ARG A 82 0.02 7.00 20.41
CA ARG A 82 -1.21 6.47 21.02
C ARG A 82 -2.46 6.80 20.21
N GLN A 83 -2.50 7.94 19.51
CA GLN A 83 -3.64 8.30 18.66
C GLN A 83 -3.66 7.52 17.34
N ARG A 84 -2.51 7.01 16.89
CA ARG A 84 -2.35 6.28 15.63
C ARG A 84 -2.56 4.78 15.79
N ILE A 85 -2.15 4.23 16.94
CA ILE A 85 -2.15 2.78 17.22
C ILE A 85 -3.50 2.11 16.91
N PRO A 86 -4.67 2.60 17.40
CA PRO A 86 -5.92 1.89 17.15
C PRO A 86 -6.23 1.75 15.66
N LEU A 87 -6.02 2.82 14.88
CA LEU A 87 -6.32 2.77 13.45
C LEU A 87 -5.23 2.06 12.66
N ALA A 88 -3.96 2.23 13.01
CA ALA A 88 -2.82 1.64 12.28
C ALA A 88 -2.54 0.17 12.63
N ILE A 89 -3.08 -0.34 13.75
CA ILE A 89 -2.82 -1.71 14.22
C ILE A 89 -4.12 -2.49 14.40
N LEU A 90 -5.07 -2.00 15.20
CA LEU A 90 -6.26 -2.78 15.54
C LEU A 90 -7.16 -3.00 14.31
N LEU A 91 -7.45 -1.94 13.54
CA LEU A 91 -8.27 -2.05 12.33
C LEU A 91 -7.70 -3.02 11.28
N PRO A 92 -6.42 -2.93 10.85
CA PRO A 92 -5.90 -3.88 9.86
C PRO A 92 -5.82 -5.31 10.43
N THR A 93 -5.58 -5.49 11.74
CA THR A 93 -5.67 -6.81 12.38
C THR A 93 -7.09 -7.37 12.29
N LEU A 94 -8.13 -6.57 12.57
CA LEU A 94 -9.53 -7.02 12.46
C LEU A 94 -9.89 -7.40 11.02
N LEU A 95 -9.46 -6.60 10.04
CA LEU A 95 -9.67 -6.91 8.62
C LEU A 95 -8.96 -8.20 8.20
N ALA A 96 -7.73 -8.43 8.69
CA ALA A 96 -6.97 -9.65 8.43
C ALA A 96 -7.63 -10.89 9.07
N VAL A 97 -8.13 -10.76 10.31
CA VAL A 97 -8.90 -11.82 10.98
C VAL A 97 -10.17 -12.15 10.20
N GLY A 98 -10.92 -11.13 9.76
CA GLY A 98 -12.10 -11.34 8.92
C GLY A 98 -11.76 -12.07 7.62
N MET A 99 -10.62 -11.74 7.00
CA MET A 99 -10.15 -12.42 5.80
C MET A 99 -9.74 -13.89 6.06
N ALA A 100 -9.06 -14.16 7.18
CA ALA A 100 -8.77 -15.53 7.63
C ALA A 100 -10.04 -16.36 7.84
N LEU A 101 -11.07 -15.80 8.48
CA LEU A 101 -12.36 -16.47 8.67
C LEU A 101 -13.06 -16.80 7.34
N VAL A 102 -12.99 -15.90 6.36
CA VAL A 102 -13.54 -16.19 5.02
C VAL A 102 -12.76 -17.30 4.33
N ASP A 103 -11.43 -17.32 4.45
CA ASP A 103 -10.59 -18.34 3.87
C ASP A 103 -10.80 -19.73 4.50
N PHE A 104 -11.12 -19.81 5.79
CA PHE A 104 -11.55 -21.06 6.44
C PHE A 104 -12.81 -21.67 5.79
N VAL A 105 -13.71 -20.84 5.27
CA VAL A 105 -14.98 -21.30 4.67
C VAL A 105 -14.86 -21.51 3.16
N ALA A 106 -14.20 -20.58 2.47
CA ALA A 106 -14.08 -20.58 1.02
C ALA A 106 -12.92 -21.43 0.49
N VAL A 107 -11.91 -21.69 1.35
CA VAL A 107 -10.63 -22.35 1.03
C VAL A 107 -10.03 -21.77 -0.27
N LEU A 108 -9.44 -20.57 -0.15
CA LEU A 108 -8.80 -19.92 -1.29
C LEU A 108 -7.60 -20.75 -1.80
N PRO A 109 -7.10 -20.56 -3.02
CA PRO A 109 -5.99 -21.37 -3.55
C PRO A 109 -4.75 -21.36 -2.64
N ALA A 110 -4.03 -22.48 -2.56
CA ALA A 110 -2.87 -22.61 -1.67
C ALA A 110 -1.74 -21.61 -2.00
N ASP A 111 -1.64 -21.19 -3.26
CA ASP A 111 -0.57 -20.35 -3.82
C ASP A 111 -0.86 -18.84 -3.80
N ILE A 112 -1.95 -18.39 -3.17
CA ILE A 112 -2.27 -16.95 -3.08
C ILE A 112 -1.25 -16.13 -2.29
N ASN A 113 -0.45 -16.78 -1.43
CA ASN A 113 0.54 -16.12 -0.57
C ASN A 113 1.96 -16.56 -0.94
N VAL A 114 2.90 -15.62 -0.88
CA VAL A 114 4.33 -15.93 -0.97
C VAL A 114 4.76 -16.64 0.31
N SER A 115 5.52 -17.73 0.19
CA SER A 115 5.98 -18.50 1.36
C SER A 115 7.08 -17.78 2.14
N VAL A 116 7.13 -18.01 3.46
CA VAL A 116 8.28 -17.66 4.32
C VAL A 116 9.52 -18.43 3.83
N PRO A 117 10.72 -17.83 3.81
CA PRO A 117 11.07 -16.49 4.32
C PRO A 117 10.87 -15.35 3.32
N TYR A 118 10.57 -15.64 2.06
CA TYR A 118 10.53 -14.64 0.98
C TYR A 118 9.45 -13.57 1.18
N SER A 119 8.32 -13.95 1.80
CA SER A 119 7.22 -13.05 2.14
C SER A 119 7.65 -11.82 2.95
N LEU A 120 8.64 -11.97 3.84
CA LEU A 120 9.13 -10.89 4.70
C LEU A 120 9.77 -9.73 3.92
N LEU A 121 10.33 -10.02 2.74
CA LEU A 121 10.90 -9.01 1.84
C LEU A 121 9.91 -8.61 0.77
N PHE A 122 9.10 -9.56 0.30
CA PHE A 122 8.18 -9.37 -0.81
C PHE A 122 7.04 -8.42 -0.46
N TYR A 123 6.38 -8.61 0.68
CA TYR A 123 5.20 -7.83 1.05
C TYR A 123 5.50 -6.36 1.36
N PRO A 124 6.60 -5.99 2.05
CA PRO A 124 6.99 -4.59 2.14
C PRO A 124 7.23 -3.95 0.77
N THR A 125 7.93 -4.65 -0.13
CA THR A 125 8.15 -4.17 -1.50
C THR A 125 6.85 -3.92 -2.23
N MET A 126 5.97 -4.92 -2.32
CA MET A 126 4.71 -4.78 -3.05
C MET A 126 3.78 -3.78 -2.38
N GLY A 127 3.80 -3.68 -1.05
CA GLY A 127 3.10 -2.63 -0.32
C GLY A 127 3.54 -1.25 -0.80
N PHE A 128 4.84 -1.00 -0.88
CA PHE A 128 5.38 0.28 -1.34
C PHE A 128 4.97 0.59 -2.79
N VAL A 129 5.06 -0.41 -3.68
CA VAL A 129 4.63 -0.29 -5.08
C VAL A 129 3.15 0.12 -5.16
N VAL A 130 2.30 -0.57 -4.41
CA VAL A 130 0.86 -0.31 -4.44
C VAL A 130 0.53 1.05 -3.81
N GLU A 131 1.21 1.46 -2.73
CA GLU A 131 1.02 2.81 -2.17
C GLU A 131 1.35 3.92 -3.18
N VAL A 132 2.44 3.77 -3.94
CA VAL A 132 2.81 4.77 -4.94
C VAL A 132 1.81 4.79 -6.08
N LEU A 133 1.45 3.61 -6.63
CA LEU A 133 0.64 3.51 -7.84
C LEU A 133 -0.86 3.71 -7.63
N PHE A 134 -1.42 3.20 -6.53
CA PHE A 134 -2.86 3.20 -6.29
C PHE A 134 -3.32 4.26 -5.30
N HIS A 135 -2.43 4.87 -4.51
CA HIS A 135 -2.78 5.94 -3.59
C HIS A 135 -2.11 7.27 -3.92
N LEU A 136 -0.78 7.34 -3.85
CA LEU A 136 -0.06 8.60 -4.01
C LEU A 136 -0.25 9.21 -5.40
N LEU A 137 -0.10 8.40 -6.47
CA LEU A 137 -0.27 8.87 -7.84
C LEU A 137 -1.70 9.35 -8.13
N PRO A 138 -2.77 8.55 -7.91
CA PRO A 138 -4.13 9.00 -8.20
C PRO A 138 -4.55 10.21 -7.36
N LEU A 139 -4.09 10.29 -6.11
CA LEU A 139 -4.41 11.40 -5.23
C LEU A 139 -3.72 12.69 -5.68
N ALA A 140 -2.44 12.61 -6.05
CA ALA A 140 -1.72 13.75 -6.63
C ALA A 140 -2.37 14.24 -7.93
N VAL A 141 -2.80 13.31 -8.81
CA VAL A 141 -3.53 13.65 -10.03
C VAL A 141 -4.87 14.33 -9.73
N ALA A 142 -5.64 13.78 -8.78
CA ALA A 142 -6.91 14.38 -8.38
C ALA A 142 -6.75 15.80 -7.82
N PHE A 143 -5.70 16.03 -7.03
CA PHE A 143 -5.44 17.35 -6.44
C PHE A 143 -4.84 18.32 -7.46
N LEU A 144 -4.10 17.85 -8.46
CA LEU A 144 -3.71 18.68 -9.60
C LEU A 144 -4.91 19.10 -10.45
N ALA A 145 -5.85 18.17 -10.69
CA ALA A 145 -7.06 18.44 -11.47
C ALA A 145 -8.02 19.37 -10.73
N VAL A 146 -8.13 19.22 -9.40
CA VAL A 146 -9.03 20.02 -8.56
C VAL A 146 -8.27 20.51 -7.31
N PRO A 147 -7.43 21.57 -7.42
CA PRO A 147 -6.59 22.04 -6.32
C PRO A 147 -7.33 22.47 -5.06
N SER A 148 -8.62 22.81 -5.17
CA SER A 148 -9.46 23.14 -4.02
C SER A 148 -9.65 21.96 -3.07
N LEU A 149 -9.55 20.71 -3.53
CA LEU A 149 -9.69 19.51 -2.70
C LEU A 149 -8.69 19.45 -1.55
N ALA A 150 -7.49 19.98 -1.75
CA ALA A 150 -6.45 19.98 -0.72
C ALA A 150 -6.80 20.84 0.49
N LYS A 151 -7.63 21.87 0.30
CA LYS A 151 -8.05 22.80 1.36
C LYS A 151 -9.35 22.38 2.03
N GLU A 152 -9.99 21.31 1.54
CA GLU A 152 -11.23 20.81 2.10
C GLU A 152 -11.00 20.21 3.49
N PRO A 153 -11.97 20.39 4.42
CA PRO A 153 -11.95 19.69 5.68
C PRO A 153 -12.09 18.18 5.46
N ASP A 154 -11.56 17.37 6.38
CA ASP A 154 -11.61 15.89 6.31
C ASP A 154 -13.03 15.33 6.22
N ARG A 155 -14.06 16.11 6.54
CA ARG A 155 -15.49 15.71 6.46
C ARG A 155 -16.19 16.16 5.18
N SER A 156 -15.48 16.78 4.24
CA SER A 156 -16.06 17.25 2.99
C SER A 156 -16.52 16.09 2.12
N LEU A 157 -17.78 16.13 1.66
CA LEU A 157 -18.34 15.11 0.77
C LEU A 157 -17.52 14.97 -0.53
N ARG A 158 -17.03 16.08 -1.08
CA ARG A 158 -16.22 16.07 -2.31
C ARG A 158 -14.92 15.29 -2.12
N LEU A 159 -14.23 15.52 -1.01
CA LEU A 159 -13.01 14.80 -0.67
C LEU A 159 -13.32 13.31 -0.50
N TRP A 160 -14.36 12.94 0.26
CA TRP A 160 -14.74 11.55 0.45
C TRP A 160 -15.09 10.83 -0.84
N VAL A 161 -15.80 11.48 -1.77
CA VAL A 161 -16.07 10.91 -3.10
C VAL A 161 -14.77 10.58 -3.82
N VAL A 162 -13.79 11.50 -3.82
CA VAL A 162 -12.47 11.25 -4.43
C VAL A 162 -11.74 10.09 -3.74
N LEU A 163 -11.72 10.05 -2.40
CA LEU A 163 -11.07 8.96 -1.67
C LEU A 163 -11.72 7.60 -1.96
N VAL A 164 -13.05 7.53 -2.02
CA VAL A 164 -13.79 6.30 -2.38
C VAL A 164 -13.46 5.86 -3.80
N VAL A 165 -13.43 6.79 -4.76
CA VAL A 165 -13.07 6.46 -6.16
C VAL A 165 -11.65 5.91 -6.25
N ILE A 166 -10.69 6.52 -5.56
CA ILE A 166 -9.29 6.05 -5.55
C ILE A 166 -9.19 4.69 -4.85
N ALA A 167 -9.87 4.49 -3.72
CA ALA A 167 -9.85 3.23 -2.98
C ALA A 167 -10.39 2.04 -3.79
N LEU A 168 -11.25 2.29 -4.80
CA LEU A 168 -11.77 1.26 -5.69
C LEU A 168 -10.78 0.79 -6.77
N LEU A 169 -9.70 1.53 -7.04
CA LEU A 169 -8.80 1.20 -8.16
C LEU A 169 -8.12 -0.17 -8.01
N GLU A 170 -7.52 -0.44 -6.85
CA GLU A 170 -6.85 -1.71 -6.58
C GLU A 170 -7.81 -2.91 -6.53
N PRO A 171 -8.95 -2.90 -5.80
CA PRO A 171 -9.84 -4.05 -5.78
C PRO A 171 -10.42 -4.33 -7.17
N LEU A 172 -10.73 -3.31 -7.98
CA LEU A 172 -11.16 -3.53 -9.37
C LEU A 172 -10.06 -4.18 -10.20
N PHE A 173 -8.81 -3.75 -10.03
CA PHE A 173 -7.64 -4.36 -10.68
C PHE A 173 -7.46 -5.83 -10.24
N GLN A 174 -7.51 -6.12 -8.95
CA GLN A 174 -7.33 -7.49 -8.42
C GLN A 174 -8.47 -8.43 -8.83
N LEU A 175 -9.71 -7.95 -8.83
CA LEU A 175 -10.87 -8.74 -9.26
C LEU A 175 -10.79 -9.12 -10.75
N GLN A 176 -10.17 -8.30 -11.58
CA GLN A 176 -9.91 -8.61 -12.99
C GLN A 176 -8.77 -9.62 -13.16
N ALA A 177 -7.73 -9.55 -12.33
CA ALA A 177 -6.63 -10.51 -12.35
C ALA A 177 -7.08 -11.92 -11.97
N GLY A 178 -8.05 -12.03 -11.05
CA GLY A 178 -8.67 -13.30 -10.65
C GLY A 178 -7.77 -14.16 -9.76
N PHE A 179 -8.24 -15.37 -9.47
CA PHE A 179 -7.52 -16.39 -8.70
C PHE A 179 -6.96 -17.49 -9.62
N SER A 180 -5.89 -18.14 -9.17
CA SER A 180 -5.30 -19.31 -9.84
C SER A 180 -6.24 -20.52 -9.92
N GLY A 181 -7.26 -20.58 -9.04
CA GLY A 181 -8.24 -21.66 -8.96
C GLY A 181 -9.69 -21.15 -8.90
N GLY A 182 -10.64 -22.10 -8.96
CA GLY A 182 -12.06 -21.81 -8.86
C GLY A 182 -12.45 -21.37 -7.45
N VAL A 183 -12.68 -20.06 -7.26
CA VAL A 183 -13.16 -19.48 -6.00
C VAL A 183 -14.64 -19.13 -6.11
N PRO A 184 -15.47 -19.42 -5.09
CA PRO A 184 -16.87 -19.01 -5.08
C PRO A 184 -17.02 -17.49 -5.27
N ARG A 185 -17.98 -17.06 -6.11
CA ARG A 185 -18.17 -15.64 -6.43
C ARG A 185 -18.35 -14.76 -5.20
N TRP A 186 -19.03 -15.25 -4.15
CA TRP A 186 -19.23 -14.49 -2.91
C TRP A 186 -17.90 -14.21 -2.19
N ALA A 187 -16.96 -15.16 -2.21
CA ALA A 187 -15.65 -15.01 -1.58
C ALA A 187 -14.79 -14.02 -2.37
N THR A 188 -14.85 -14.09 -3.71
CA THR A 188 -14.21 -13.09 -4.59
C THR A 188 -14.74 -11.68 -4.31
N MET A 189 -16.06 -11.51 -4.17
CA MET A 189 -16.67 -10.22 -3.83
C MET A 189 -16.24 -9.75 -2.43
N TYR A 190 -16.14 -10.66 -1.47
CA TYR A 190 -15.65 -10.33 -0.12
C TYR A 190 -14.20 -9.85 -0.15
N VAL A 191 -13.31 -10.52 -0.91
CA VAL A 191 -11.91 -10.10 -1.07
C VAL A 191 -11.85 -8.68 -1.65
N GLY A 192 -12.61 -8.40 -2.70
CA GLY A 192 -12.71 -7.04 -3.26
C GLY A 192 -13.20 -6.01 -2.24
N ALA A 193 -14.23 -6.35 -1.46
CA ALA A 193 -14.75 -5.47 -0.40
C ALA A 193 -13.75 -5.24 0.74
N ASN A 194 -12.99 -6.27 1.12
CA ASN A 194 -11.97 -6.20 2.15
C ASN A 194 -10.81 -5.31 1.70
N VAL A 195 -10.32 -5.48 0.47
CA VAL A 195 -9.28 -4.64 -0.14
C VAL A 195 -9.75 -3.19 -0.28
N PHE A 196 -11.02 -2.97 -0.69
CA PHE A 196 -11.61 -1.64 -0.70
C PHE A 196 -11.61 -0.99 0.71
N ALA A 197 -12.01 -1.73 1.74
CA ALA A 197 -12.03 -1.22 3.12
C ALA A 197 -10.62 -0.86 3.63
N ILE A 198 -9.63 -1.71 3.30
CA ILE A 198 -8.20 -1.45 3.58
C ILE A 198 -7.79 -0.13 2.92
N ASN A 199 -8.04 0.02 1.63
CA ASN A 199 -7.58 1.19 0.87
C ASN A 199 -8.27 2.48 1.31
N LEU A 200 -9.57 2.42 1.62
CA LEU A 200 -10.29 3.57 2.14
C LEU A 200 -9.73 3.98 3.52
N ALA A 201 -9.44 3.02 4.40
CA ALA A 201 -8.81 3.30 5.69
C ALA A 201 -7.40 3.88 5.51
N GLN A 202 -6.62 3.36 4.56
CA GLN A 202 -5.29 3.85 4.23
C GLN A 202 -5.29 5.29 3.73
N LEU A 203 -6.18 5.63 2.78
CA LEU A 203 -6.34 6.99 2.29
C LEU A 203 -6.80 7.95 3.39
N TYR A 204 -7.71 7.50 4.27
CA TYR A 204 -8.11 8.27 5.44
C TYR A 204 -6.92 8.53 6.38
N LEU A 205 -6.12 7.49 6.68
CA LEU A 205 -4.92 7.62 7.50
C LEU A 205 -3.87 8.53 6.87
N PHE A 206 -3.69 8.46 5.56
CA PHE A 206 -2.75 9.31 4.84
C PHE A 206 -3.17 10.78 4.91
N ARG A 207 -4.47 11.07 4.73
CA ARG A 207 -5.01 12.42 4.85
C ARG A 207 -4.94 12.96 6.27
N ARG A 208 -5.18 12.10 7.27
CA ARG A 208 -5.29 12.49 8.67
C ARG A 208 -3.94 12.59 9.40
N TYR A 209 -2.97 11.77 8.98
CA TYR A 209 -1.65 11.67 9.60
C TYR A 209 -0.55 11.84 8.55
N ASP A 210 -0.11 10.76 7.91
CA ASP A 210 1.05 10.79 7.00
C ASP A 210 1.20 9.49 6.19
N PHE A 211 2.10 9.52 5.21
CA PHE A 211 2.40 8.38 4.33
C PHE A 211 2.89 7.16 5.13
N VAL A 212 3.74 7.38 6.13
CA VAL A 212 4.32 6.28 6.94
C VAL A 212 3.25 5.55 7.73
N THR A 213 2.27 6.26 8.29
CA THR A 213 1.14 5.66 9.02
C THR A 213 0.28 4.83 8.07
N MET A 214 0.00 5.34 6.87
CA MET A 214 -0.71 4.59 5.82
C MET A 214 0.05 3.32 5.41
N PHE A 215 1.37 3.42 5.22
CA PHE A 215 2.19 2.28 4.82
C PHE A 215 2.30 1.25 5.95
N ALA A 216 2.48 1.69 7.19
CA ALA A 216 2.51 0.83 8.37
C ALA A 216 1.22 0.04 8.55
N PHE A 217 0.04 0.67 8.35
CA PHE A 217 -1.26 -0.02 8.36
C PHE A 217 -1.25 -1.25 7.44
N ARG A 218 -0.76 -1.08 6.21
CA ARG A 218 -0.69 -2.18 5.24
C ARG A 218 0.32 -3.24 5.66
N LEU A 219 1.48 -2.85 6.19
CA LEU A 219 2.44 -3.82 6.71
C LEU A 219 1.86 -4.66 7.84
N VAL A 220 1.05 -4.07 8.73
CA VAL A 220 0.35 -4.82 9.78
C VAL A 220 -0.63 -5.81 9.16
N TYR A 221 -1.46 -5.38 8.19
CA TYR A 221 -2.37 -6.28 7.49
C TYR A 221 -1.60 -7.43 6.82
N TYR A 222 -0.53 -7.12 6.08
CA TYR A 222 0.32 -8.11 5.41
C TYR A 222 0.97 -9.10 6.38
N ALA A 223 1.46 -8.62 7.53
CA ALA A 223 2.01 -9.50 8.55
C ALA A 223 0.99 -10.53 9.04
N HIS A 224 -0.24 -10.09 9.33
CA HIS A 224 -1.28 -10.98 9.86
C HIS A 224 -1.85 -11.90 8.77
N TRP A 225 -2.29 -11.36 7.64
CA TRP A 225 -2.97 -12.10 6.58
C TRP A 225 -1.99 -12.90 5.72
N HIS A 226 -0.98 -12.25 5.15
CA HIS A 226 -0.13 -12.91 4.17
C HIS A 226 1.02 -13.73 4.78
N VAL A 227 1.56 -13.30 5.93
CA VAL A 227 2.71 -13.99 6.56
C VAL A 227 2.24 -15.01 7.58
N VAL A 228 1.57 -14.57 8.64
CA VAL A 228 1.14 -15.44 9.74
C VAL A 228 0.08 -16.43 9.26
N TRP A 229 -1.07 -15.92 8.81
CA TRP A 229 -2.14 -16.78 8.32
C TRP A 229 -1.74 -17.53 7.04
N GLY A 230 -1.03 -16.88 6.12
CA GLY A 230 -0.49 -17.51 4.92
C GLY A 230 0.41 -18.73 5.19
N THR A 231 1.08 -18.77 6.34
CA THR A 231 1.84 -19.95 6.78
C THR A 231 0.95 -20.99 7.44
N ILE A 232 0.09 -20.57 8.37
CA ILE A 232 -0.78 -21.47 9.16
C ILE A 232 -1.77 -22.22 8.26
N ARG A 233 -2.41 -21.51 7.32
CA ARG A 233 -3.45 -22.07 6.45
C ARG A 233 -3.00 -23.29 5.67
N LEU A 234 -1.71 -23.35 5.30
CA LEU A 234 -1.15 -24.47 4.52
C LEU A 234 -1.07 -25.78 5.29
N GLN A 235 -1.14 -25.73 6.62
CA GLN A 235 -1.15 -26.91 7.48
C GLN A 235 -2.57 -27.28 7.95
N VAL A 236 -3.50 -26.33 7.88
CA VAL A 236 -4.85 -26.46 8.45
C VAL A 236 -5.89 -26.73 7.37
N LEU A 237 -5.72 -26.16 6.17
CA LEU A 237 -6.69 -26.25 5.07
C LEU A 237 -6.26 -27.18 3.93
N PHE A 238 -4.98 -27.61 3.90
CA PHE A 238 -4.36 -28.41 2.85
C PHE A 238 -3.52 -29.54 3.46
#